data_AF-A0A8H5FBS4-F1
#
_entry.id   AF-A0A8H5FBS4-F1
#
_cell.length_a   1.000
_cell.length_b   1.000
_cell.length_c   1.000
_cell.angle_alpha   90.00
_cell.angle_beta   90.00
_cell.angle_gamma   90.00
#
_symmetry.space_group_name_H-M   'P 1'
#
loop_
_entity.id
_entity.type
_entity.pdbx_description
1 polymer ?
#
loop_
_entity_poly.entity_id
_entity_poly.type
_entity_poly.pdbx_seq_one_letter_code
_entity_poly.pdbx_strand_id
1 'polypeptide(L)'
;MSKVPYIDDKGFGLYESRAIGRYIALKYAGQGTQGLIPSHTDVEATAIFERAASLEYAQFDAHASKIVYERVLHTAMGLPVDEEAVKYAIDQLSAKLDAYKTILSKQAYLAGETVTLADLYHIPWGTSAKGKTVWAVEAVWGR
;
A
#
# COMPACT_ATOMS: atom_id res chain seq x y z
N MET A 1 23.25 -4.02 4.09
CA MET A 1 22.15 -3.17 3.58
C MET A 1 21.31 -2.74 4.76
N SER A 2 21.39 -1.47 5.19
CA SER A 2 20.59 -0.99 6.33
C SER A 2 19.33 -0.31 5.78
N LYS A 3 18.24 -1.07 5.67
CA LYS A 3 16.91 -0.56 5.33
C LYS A 3 15.97 -0.78 6.51
N VAL A 4 15.12 0.21 6.78
CA VAL A 4 14.01 0.10 7.73
C VAL A 4 12.74 -0.29 6.97
N PRO A 5 11.78 -1.01 7.60
CA PRO A 5 11.75 -1.43 9.00
C PRO A 5 12.38 -2.81 9.29
N TYR A 6 12.72 -3.02 10.57
CA TYR A 6 13.14 -4.30 11.17
C TYR A 6 12.38 -4.51 12.48
N ILE A 7 11.99 -5.75 12.78
CA ILE A 7 11.43 -6.16 14.07
C ILE A 7 12.26 -7.28 14.69
N ASP A 8 12.22 -7.38 16.02
CA ASP A 8 12.65 -8.55 16.78
C ASP A 8 11.47 -8.99 17.65
N ASP A 9 10.92 -10.16 17.37
CA ASP A 9 9.86 -10.77 18.18
C ASP A 9 10.42 -11.99 18.91
N LYS A 10 10.98 -11.74 20.11
CA LYS A 10 11.54 -12.75 21.03
C LYS A 10 12.72 -13.54 20.42
N GLY A 11 13.65 -12.84 19.79
CA GLY A 11 14.82 -13.41 19.12
C GLY A 11 14.58 -13.81 17.67
N PHE A 12 13.36 -13.65 17.15
CA PHE A 12 13.08 -13.79 15.73
C PHE A 12 13.16 -12.42 15.03
N GLY A 13 14.25 -12.21 14.29
CA GLY A 13 14.47 -11.01 13.48
C GLY A 13 13.81 -11.08 12.11
N LEU A 14 13.13 -10.01 11.70
CA LEU A 14 12.51 -9.92 10.36
C LEU A 14 12.59 -8.48 9.83
N TYR A 15 12.83 -8.34 8.52
CA TYR A 15 12.85 -7.07 7.79
C TYR A 15 11.88 -7.13 6.60
N GLU A 16 11.72 -6.02 5.88
CA GLU A 16 10.68 -5.75 4.87
C GLU A 16 9.28 -5.52 5.48
N SER A 17 8.73 -4.33 5.25
CA SER A 17 7.46 -3.89 5.85
C SER A 17 6.29 -4.83 5.56
N ARG A 18 6.18 -5.34 4.32
CA ARG A 18 5.11 -6.26 3.90
C ARG A 18 5.30 -7.67 4.47
N ALA A 19 6.54 -8.12 4.67
CA ALA A 19 6.82 -9.41 5.32
C ALA A 19 6.49 -9.33 6.81
N ILE A 20 6.93 -8.24 7.47
CA ILE A 20 6.59 -7.90 8.85
C ILE A 20 5.06 -7.83 9.04
N GLY A 21 4.34 -7.11 8.17
CA GLY A 21 2.89 -7.00 8.22
C GLY A 21 2.20 -8.37 8.14
N ARG A 22 2.62 -9.22 7.20
CA ARG A 22 2.09 -10.60 7.10
C ARG A 22 2.38 -11.42 8.35
N TYR A 23 3.61 -11.36 8.87
CA TYR A 23 4.00 -12.08 10.08
C TYR A 23 3.13 -11.71 11.27
N ILE A 24 2.94 -10.41 11.51
CA ILE A 24 2.13 -9.91 12.63
C ILE A 24 0.68 -10.35 12.48
N ALA A 25 0.08 -10.18 11.29
CA ALA A 25 -1.32 -10.55 11.06
C ALA A 25 -1.59 -12.05 11.24
N LEU A 26 -0.65 -12.91 10.86
CA LEU A 26 -0.80 -14.36 11.04
C LEU A 26 -0.53 -14.78 12.49
N LYS A 27 0.56 -14.31 13.09
CA LYS A 27 0.97 -14.71 14.45
C LYS A 27 -0.03 -14.26 15.51
N TYR A 28 -0.60 -13.07 15.33
CA TYR A 28 -1.55 -12.47 16.26
C TYR A 28 -2.97 -12.44 15.70
N ALA A 29 -3.31 -13.40 14.81
CA ALA A 29 -4.60 -13.44 14.13
C ALA A 29 -5.79 -13.33 15.10
N GLY A 30 -5.72 -13.93 16.30
CA GLY A 30 -6.77 -13.87 17.33
C GLY A 30 -6.85 -12.57 18.15
N GLN A 31 -6.11 -11.51 17.78
CA GLN A 31 -6.09 -10.22 18.48
C GLN A 31 -6.45 -9.08 17.52
N GLY A 32 -7.25 -8.11 17.99
CA GLY A 32 -7.63 -6.95 17.18
C GLY A 32 -8.49 -7.31 15.96
N THR A 33 -8.27 -6.63 14.84
CA THR A 33 -9.01 -6.86 13.58
C THR A 33 -8.68 -8.24 13.02
N GLN A 34 -9.70 -9.10 12.97
CA GLN A 34 -9.60 -10.46 12.44
C GLN A 34 -9.65 -10.46 10.90
N GLY A 35 -9.13 -11.52 10.28
CA GLY A 35 -9.30 -11.74 8.83
C GLY A 35 -8.46 -10.83 7.92
N LEU A 36 -7.43 -10.16 8.45
CA LEU A 36 -6.54 -9.31 7.63
C LEU A 36 -5.78 -10.07 6.54
N ILE A 37 -5.64 -11.39 6.71
CA ILE A 37 -5.22 -12.34 5.68
C ILE A 37 -6.25 -13.46 5.65
N PRO A 38 -6.74 -13.88 4.47
CA PRO A 38 -7.63 -15.03 4.34
C PRO A 38 -7.02 -16.32 4.88
N SER A 39 -7.86 -17.30 5.18
CA SER A 39 -7.38 -18.65 5.49
C SER A 39 -6.67 -19.24 4.27
N HIS A 40 -5.50 -19.84 4.49
CA HIS A 40 -4.75 -20.54 3.44
C HIS A 40 -5.51 -21.76 2.87
N THR A 41 -6.51 -22.26 3.59
CA THR A 41 -7.41 -23.32 3.10
C THR A 41 -8.47 -22.79 2.12
N ASP A 42 -8.73 -21.48 2.13
CA ASP A 42 -9.59 -20.81 1.16
C ASP A 42 -8.72 -20.24 0.03
N VAL A 43 -8.50 -21.07 -0.97
CA VAL A 43 -7.59 -20.79 -2.08
C VAL A 43 -8.09 -19.62 -2.93
N GLU A 44 -9.41 -19.46 -3.08
CA GLU A 44 -9.99 -18.38 -3.87
C GLU A 44 -9.84 -17.03 -3.17
N ALA A 45 -10.19 -16.95 -1.88
CA ALA A 45 -9.99 -15.73 -1.11
C ALA A 45 -8.50 -15.35 -1.03
N THR A 46 -7.62 -16.34 -0.85
CA THR A 46 -6.16 -16.14 -0.88
C THR A 46 -5.69 -15.58 -2.22
N ALA A 47 -6.17 -16.12 -3.34
CA ALA A 47 -5.81 -15.63 -4.67
C ALA A 47 -6.27 -14.18 -4.91
N ILE A 48 -7.46 -13.81 -4.43
CA ILE A 48 -7.97 -12.44 -4.51
C ILE A 48 -7.14 -11.48 -3.65
N PHE A 49 -6.78 -11.89 -2.43
CA PHE A 49 -5.89 -11.12 -1.54
C PHE A 49 -4.51 -10.92 -2.17
N GLU A 50 -3.88 -11.97 -2.69
CA GLU A 50 -2.54 -11.86 -3.29
C GLU A 50 -2.56 -11.04 -4.58
N ARG A 51 -3.64 -11.08 -5.36
CA ARG A 51 -3.84 -10.15 -6.47
C ARG A 51 -3.86 -8.70 -5.98
N ALA A 52 -4.63 -8.39 -4.93
CA ALA A 52 -4.71 -7.04 -4.38
C ALA A 52 -3.36 -6.56 -3.81
N ALA A 53 -2.65 -7.41 -3.05
CA ALA A 53 -1.33 -7.11 -2.52
C ALA A 53 -0.28 -6.92 -3.63
N SER A 54 -0.37 -7.69 -4.72
CA SER A 54 0.53 -7.55 -5.87
C SER A 54 0.26 -6.26 -6.65
N LEU A 55 -1.01 -5.89 -6.82
CA LEU A 55 -1.38 -4.61 -7.44
C LEU A 55 -0.88 -3.43 -6.61
N GLU A 56 -0.99 -3.51 -5.29
CA GLU A 56 -0.45 -2.50 -4.38
C GLU A 56 1.06 -2.33 -4.60
N TYR A 57 1.82 -3.41 -4.49
CA TYR A 57 3.28 -3.37 -4.59
C TYR A 57 3.76 -2.92 -5.99
N ALA A 58 3.20 -3.52 -7.04
CA ALA A 58 3.71 -3.33 -8.39
C ALA A 58 3.18 -2.07 -9.09
N GLN A 59 2.01 -1.57 -8.69
CA GLN A 59 1.33 -0.49 -9.42
C GLN A 59 1.10 0.75 -8.56
N PHE A 60 0.79 0.60 -7.27
CA PHE A 60 0.60 1.75 -6.39
C PHE A 60 1.92 2.23 -5.79
N ASP A 61 2.64 1.37 -5.06
CA ASP A 61 3.87 1.72 -4.35
C ASP A 61 4.95 2.27 -5.28
N ALA A 62 5.15 1.63 -6.44
CA ALA A 62 6.14 2.04 -7.44
C ALA A 62 6.00 3.51 -7.89
N HIS A 63 4.78 4.04 -7.96
CA HIS A 63 4.52 5.42 -8.40
C HIS A 63 4.28 6.36 -7.21
N ALA A 64 3.53 5.93 -6.20
CA ALA A 64 3.24 6.73 -5.02
C ALA A 64 4.52 7.06 -4.23
N SER A 65 5.41 6.07 -4.04
CA SER A 65 6.68 6.29 -3.36
C SER A 65 7.55 7.30 -4.10
N LYS A 66 7.65 7.22 -5.43
CA LYS A 66 8.42 8.18 -6.25
C LYS A 66 7.93 9.62 -6.04
N ILE A 67 6.62 9.83 -6.04
CA ILE A 67 6.03 11.16 -5.79
C ILE A 67 6.40 11.66 -4.38
N VAL A 68 6.30 10.79 -3.38
CA VAL A 68 6.62 11.15 -1.99
C VAL A 68 8.12 11.44 -1.81
N TYR A 69 9.01 10.64 -2.39
CA TYR A 69 10.45 10.89 -2.36
C TYR A 69 10.80 12.26 -2.95
N GLU A 70 10.29 12.56 -4.14
CA GLU A 70 10.55 13.84 -4.82
C GLU A 70 9.89 15.03 -4.11
N ARG A 71 8.60 14.94 -3.75
CA ARG A 71 7.88 16.10 -3.22
C ARG A 71 8.06 16.33 -1.73
N VAL A 72 8.34 15.29 -0.97
CA VAL A 72 8.42 15.35 0.49
C VAL A 72 9.87 15.27 0.94
N LEU A 73 10.59 14.22 0.55
CA LEU A 73 11.92 13.98 1.07
C LEU A 73 12.97 14.89 0.43
N HIS A 74 13.01 15.02 -0.90
CA HIS A 74 13.94 15.94 -1.54
C HIS A 74 13.71 17.39 -1.10
N THR A 75 12.46 17.85 -1.10
CA THR A 75 12.11 19.18 -0.58
C THR A 75 12.57 19.38 0.86
N ALA A 76 12.33 18.41 1.77
CA ALA A 76 12.76 18.50 3.16
C ALA A 76 14.28 18.47 3.34
N MET A 77 15.01 17.86 2.40
CA MET A 77 16.47 17.78 2.39
C MET A 77 17.14 18.90 1.57
N GLY A 78 16.36 19.82 0.99
CA GLY A 78 16.87 20.88 0.10
C GLY A 78 17.47 20.36 -1.21
N LEU A 79 17.08 19.16 -1.64
CA LEU A 79 17.52 18.54 -2.88
C LEU A 79 16.63 18.98 -4.05
N PRO A 80 17.16 19.04 -5.29
CA PRO A 80 16.36 19.35 -6.46
C PRO A 80 15.30 18.28 -6.70
N VAL A 81 14.14 18.72 -7.19
CA VAL A 81 13.02 17.86 -7.54
C VAL A 81 13.02 17.62 -9.05
N ASP A 82 12.90 16.36 -9.45
CA ASP A 82 12.70 15.98 -10.84
C ASP A 82 11.21 16.11 -11.23
N GLU A 83 10.85 17.28 -11.75
CA GLU A 83 9.48 17.62 -12.15
C GLU A 83 8.91 16.68 -13.22
N GLU A 84 9.73 16.24 -14.18
CA GLU A 84 9.28 15.34 -15.25
C GLU A 84 8.99 13.95 -14.70
N ALA A 85 9.87 13.43 -13.84
CA ALA A 85 9.66 12.14 -13.20
C ALA A 85 8.44 12.16 -12.26
N VAL A 86 8.20 13.26 -11.54
CA VAL A 86 6.99 13.42 -10.73
C VAL A 86 5.74 13.43 -11.60
N LYS A 87 5.74 14.21 -12.69
CA LYS A 87 4.60 14.27 -13.60
C LYS A 87 4.28 12.88 -14.16
N TYR A 88 5.30 12.16 -14.63
CA TYR A 88 5.13 10.79 -15.11
C TYR A 88 4.54 9.86 -14.04
N ALA A 89 5.06 9.91 -12.81
CA ALA A 89 4.56 9.09 -11.71
C ALA A 89 3.11 9.42 -11.35
N ILE A 90 2.72 10.70 -11.37
CA ILE A 90 1.33 11.13 -11.16
C ILE A 90 0.42 10.58 -12.25
N ASP A 91 0.81 10.69 -13.52
CA ASP A 91 0.00 10.22 -14.65
C ASP A 91 -0.21 8.69 -14.56
N GLN A 92 0.86 7.94 -14.27
CA GLN A 92 0.76 6.49 -14.08
C GLN A 92 -0.12 6.14 -12.88
N LEU A 93 0.13 6.74 -11.71
CA LEU A 93 -0.63 6.47 -10.49
C LEU A 93 -2.12 6.77 -10.69
N SER A 94 -2.46 7.88 -11.36
CA SER A 94 -3.85 8.27 -11.64
C SER A 94 -4.57 7.21 -12.47
N ALA A 95 -3.93 6.72 -13.54
CA ALA A 95 -4.51 5.67 -14.37
C ALA A 95 -4.74 4.35 -13.59
N LYS A 96 -3.84 4.00 -12.65
CA LYS A 96 -4.03 2.81 -11.79
C LYS A 96 -5.17 3.01 -10.78
N LEU A 97 -5.27 4.20 -10.20
CA LEU A 97 -6.36 4.55 -9.28
C LEU A 97 -7.73 4.56 -9.97
N ASP A 98 -7.82 4.88 -11.25
CA ASP A 98 -9.06 4.75 -12.02
C ASP A 98 -9.51 3.28 -12.17
N ALA A 99 -8.57 2.36 -12.37
CA ALA A 99 -8.87 0.92 -12.33
C ALA A 99 -9.37 0.49 -10.94
N TYR A 100 -8.79 1.04 -9.87
CA TYR A 100 -9.23 0.77 -8.50
C TYR A 100 -10.65 1.25 -8.23
N LYS A 101 -11.07 2.40 -8.78
CA LYS A 101 -12.47 2.86 -8.67
C LYS A 101 -13.46 1.87 -9.26
N THR A 102 -13.08 1.17 -10.33
CA THR A 102 -13.95 0.15 -10.94
C THR A 102 -14.05 -1.11 -10.08
N ILE A 103 -12.99 -1.45 -9.35
CA ILE A 103 -13.02 -2.52 -8.34
C ILE A 103 -13.90 -2.06 -7.17
N LEU A 104 -13.59 -0.90 -6.59
CA LEU A 104 -14.21 -0.37 -5.37
C LEU A 104 -15.63 0.20 -5.56
N SER A 105 -16.14 0.22 -6.79
CA SER A 105 -17.56 0.47 -7.08
C SER A 105 -18.42 -0.79 -6.95
N LYS A 106 -17.79 -1.97 -6.92
CA LYS A 106 -18.46 -3.28 -6.85
C LYS A 106 -18.28 -3.99 -5.51
N GLN A 107 -17.29 -3.57 -4.73
CA GLN A 107 -16.92 -4.16 -3.44
C GLN A 107 -16.36 -3.08 -2.51
N ALA A 108 -16.40 -3.31 -1.20
CA ALA A 108 -16.00 -2.30 -0.21
C ALA A 108 -14.48 -2.06 -0.12
N TYR A 109 -13.67 -3.11 -0.33
CA TYR A 109 -12.20 -3.11 -0.19
C TYR A 109 -11.55 -3.80 -1.40
N LEU A 110 -10.22 -3.73 -1.56
CA LEU A 110 -9.54 -4.27 -2.75
C LEU A 110 -9.61 -5.79 -2.88
N ALA A 111 -9.75 -6.48 -1.75
CA ALA A 111 -9.87 -7.94 -1.71
C ALA A 111 -11.32 -8.45 -1.49
N GLY A 112 -12.31 -7.56 -1.41
CA GLY A 112 -13.72 -7.94 -1.24
C GLY A 112 -14.46 -7.05 -0.23
N GLU A 113 -15.31 -7.64 0.60
CA GLU A 113 -16.20 -6.91 1.51
C GLU A 113 -15.57 -6.57 2.87
N THR A 114 -14.37 -7.08 3.15
CA THR A 114 -13.68 -6.84 4.43
C THR A 114 -12.28 -6.28 4.20
N VAL A 115 -11.80 -5.49 5.16
CA VAL A 115 -10.46 -4.90 5.12
C VAL A 115 -9.41 -6.00 5.23
N THR A 116 -8.37 -5.92 4.41
CA THR A 116 -7.23 -6.83 4.43
C THR A 116 -5.91 -6.07 4.54
N LEU A 117 -4.80 -6.79 4.77
CA LEU A 117 -3.47 -6.18 4.70
C LEU A 117 -3.20 -5.49 3.34
N ALA A 118 -3.79 -5.97 2.25
CA ALA A 118 -3.63 -5.34 0.94
C ALA A 118 -4.13 -3.90 0.93
N ASP A 119 -5.22 -3.62 1.63
CA ASP A 119 -5.75 -2.25 1.80
C ASP A 119 -4.82 -1.43 2.70
N LEU A 120 -4.35 -2.01 3.81
CA LEU A 120 -3.51 -1.31 4.79
C LEU A 120 -2.14 -0.89 4.24
N TYR A 121 -1.58 -1.64 3.29
CA TYR A 121 -0.31 -1.28 2.64
C TYR A 121 -0.36 0.05 1.89
N HIS A 122 -1.54 0.53 1.48
CA HIS A 122 -1.69 1.80 0.78
C HIS A 122 -1.55 3.01 1.70
N ILE A 123 -1.77 2.86 3.01
CA ILE A 123 -1.89 3.97 3.96
C ILE A 123 -0.61 4.82 4.05
N PRO A 124 0.61 4.26 4.20
CA PRO A 124 1.81 5.07 4.41
C PRO A 124 2.06 6.05 3.26
N TRP A 125 1.99 5.58 2.02
CA TRP A 125 2.20 6.43 0.86
C TRP A 125 0.96 7.24 0.49
N GLY A 126 -0.24 6.68 0.61
CA GLY A 126 -1.48 7.40 0.32
C GLY A 126 -1.66 8.63 1.20
N THR A 127 -1.40 8.50 2.50
CA THR A 127 -1.46 9.66 3.43
C THR A 127 -0.35 10.68 3.16
N SER A 128 0.87 10.22 2.86
CA SER A 128 2.01 11.10 2.55
C SER A 128 1.85 11.87 1.23
N ALA A 129 1.15 11.26 0.26
CA ALA A 129 0.84 11.83 -1.05
C ALA A 129 -0.36 12.78 -1.02
N LYS A 130 -1.21 12.72 0.02
CA LYS A 130 -2.41 13.56 0.15
C LYS A 130 -2.06 15.05 0.06
N GLY A 131 -2.80 15.80 -0.77
CA GLY A 131 -2.55 17.22 -1.05
C GLY A 131 -1.33 17.53 -1.91
N LYS A 132 -0.55 16.52 -2.31
CA LYS A 132 0.66 16.63 -3.16
C LYS A 132 0.53 15.87 -4.47
N THR A 133 -0.48 15.01 -4.57
CA THR A 133 -0.98 14.40 -5.81
C THR A 133 -2.30 15.03 -6.22
N VAL A 134 -2.58 14.96 -7.53
CA VAL A 134 -3.90 15.22 -8.12
C VAL A 134 -4.99 14.40 -7.40
N TRP A 135 -6.22 14.93 -7.33
CA TRP A 135 -7.49 14.49 -6.69
C TRP A 135 -7.76 12.97 -6.48
N ALA A 136 -7.00 12.07 -7.10
CA ALA A 136 -7.26 10.64 -7.16
C ALA A 136 -7.05 9.87 -5.84
N VAL A 137 -6.07 10.22 -5.00
CA VAL A 137 -5.85 9.50 -3.72
C VAL A 137 -7.00 9.80 -2.74
N GLU A 138 -7.43 11.05 -2.67
CA GLU A 138 -8.60 11.46 -1.87
C GLU A 138 -9.90 10.87 -2.42
N ALA A 139 -10.05 10.76 -3.74
CA ALA A 139 -11.24 10.19 -4.35
C ALA A 139 -11.44 8.69 -4.07
N VAL A 140 -10.37 7.94 -3.77
CA VAL A 140 -10.47 6.49 -3.56
C VAL A 140 -10.64 6.11 -2.08
N TRP A 141 -9.98 6.82 -1.16
CA TRP A 141 -10.04 6.53 0.30
C TRP A 141 -10.65 7.66 1.15
N GLY A 142 -11.19 8.73 0.56
CA GLY A 142 -11.85 9.83 1.27
C GLY A 142 -13.32 9.58 1.62
N ARG A 143 -13.73 8.32 1.81
CA ARG A 143 -15.06 7.96 2.31
C ARG A 143 -15.10 8.05 3.84
#